data_AF-A0A2V8UIC5-F1
#
_entry.id   AF-A0A2V8UIC5-F1
#
_cell.length_a   1.000
_cell.length_b   1.000
_cell.length_c   1.000
_cell.angle_alpha   90.00
_cell.angle_beta   90.00
_cell.angle_gamma   90.00
#
_symmetry.space_group_name_H-M   'P 1'
#
loop_
_entity.id
_entity.type
_entity.pdbx_description
1 polymer ?
#
loop_
_entity_poly.entity_id
_entity_poly.type
_entity_poly.pdbx_seq_one_letter_code
_entity_poly.pdbx_strand_id
1 'polypeptide(L)'
;MACLPQLADDCHYWCFPLSPIDPDGILTPLGALGIAYDSTRDQLDISYCQVGCGAFGGVVIAYDPDTLAPIGEVFRSIDSYIGGLGYDPSTDTLWAGGEDRSGFKVTHYSRTGTDLLHFSASVFGDGMEFIPAAVPEPGTFGLMALFLAGAALRFRKAKLNS
;
A
#
# COMPACT_ATOMS: atom_id res chain seq x y z
N MET A 1 -9.87 -6.78 -14.27
CA MET A 1 -9.76 -8.18 -13.83
C MET A 1 -8.28 -8.44 -13.62
N ALA A 2 -7.82 -8.45 -12.37
CA ALA A 2 -6.43 -8.72 -12.04
C ALA A 2 -6.28 -10.23 -11.84
N CYS A 3 -5.42 -10.88 -12.63
CA CYS A 3 -5.14 -12.31 -12.53
C CYS A 3 -3.64 -12.49 -12.29
N LEU A 4 -3.26 -13.21 -11.22
CA LEU A 4 -1.91 -13.72 -11.05
C LEU A 4 -1.85 -15.17 -11.55
N PRO A 5 -0.82 -15.56 -12.33
CA PRO A 5 -0.64 -16.94 -12.75
C PRO A 5 -0.01 -17.75 -11.63
N GLN A 6 -0.52 -18.95 -11.37
CA GLN A 6 0.25 -19.99 -10.72
C GLN A 6 0.36 -21.19 -11.66
N LEU A 7 1.58 -21.73 -11.71
CA LEU A 7 1.98 -22.89 -12.49
C LEU A 7 1.13 -24.12 -12.14
N ALA A 8 0.87 -24.94 -13.18
CA ALA A 8 0.25 -26.26 -13.20
C ALA A 8 -1.30 -26.31 -13.28
N ASP A 9 -1.75 -26.51 -14.53
CA ASP A 9 -2.80 -27.46 -14.94
C ASP A 9 -4.14 -27.41 -14.19
N ASP A 10 -4.85 -26.28 -14.31
CA ASP A 10 -6.31 -26.16 -14.47
C ASP A 10 -6.74 -24.73 -14.10
N CYS A 11 -6.84 -23.84 -15.10
CA CYS A 11 -7.24 -22.44 -14.92
C CYS A 11 -8.74 -22.30 -14.63
N HIS A 12 -9.19 -22.72 -13.44
CA HIS A 12 -10.35 -22.13 -12.79
C HIS A 12 -9.89 -20.83 -12.15
N TYR A 13 -9.93 -19.72 -12.90
CA TYR A 13 -9.73 -18.40 -12.32
C TYR A 13 -10.81 -18.18 -11.26
N TRP A 14 -10.43 -18.03 -10.00
CA TRP A 14 -11.27 -17.39 -9.00
C TRP A 14 -11.32 -15.90 -9.35
N CYS A 15 -12.17 -15.59 -10.33
CA CYS A 15 -12.48 -14.23 -10.70
C CYS A 15 -13.32 -13.63 -9.58
N PHE A 16 -12.73 -12.77 -8.77
CA PHE A 16 -13.45 -12.04 -7.74
C PHE A 16 -14.26 -10.92 -8.40
N PRO A 17 -15.60 -10.95 -8.36
CA PRO A 17 -16.41 -9.91 -8.95
C PRO A 17 -16.39 -8.69 -8.05
N LEU A 18 -15.41 -7.81 -8.25
CA LEU A 18 -15.46 -6.46 -7.69
C LEU A 18 -16.68 -5.72 -8.27
N SER A 19 -17.29 -4.83 -7.48
CA SER A 19 -18.43 -4.05 -7.97
C SER A 19 -18.00 -3.25 -9.22
N PRO A 20 -18.65 -3.43 -10.38
CA PRO A 20 -18.33 -2.64 -11.56
C PRO A 20 -19.03 -1.27 -11.54
N ILE A 21 -19.87 -1.01 -10.55
CA ILE A 21 -20.73 0.19 -10.48
C ILE A 21 -20.12 1.16 -9.48
N ASP A 22 -19.82 2.36 -9.96
CA ASP A 22 -19.52 3.52 -9.12
C ASP A 22 -20.83 3.95 -8.43
N PRO A 23 -20.89 4.06 -7.09
CA PRO A 23 -22.06 4.59 -6.39
C PRO A 23 -22.55 5.94 -6.95
N ASP A 24 -21.64 6.79 -7.40
CA ASP A 24 -21.96 8.10 -7.99
C ASP A 24 -22.24 8.04 -9.51
N GLY A 25 -22.02 6.89 -10.14
CA GLY A 25 -22.23 6.67 -11.58
C GLY A 25 -21.20 7.33 -12.50
N ILE A 26 -20.33 8.21 -11.99
CA ILE A 26 -19.38 9.01 -12.79
C ILE A 26 -18.28 8.15 -13.39
N LEU A 27 -17.68 7.28 -12.58
CA LEU A 27 -16.59 6.39 -12.98
C LEU A 27 -17.08 5.03 -13.47
N THR A 28 -18.37 4.89 -13.82
CA THR A 28 -18.92 3.61 -14.28
C THR A 28 -18.53 3.34 -15.76
N PRO A 29 -18.11 2.11 -16.11
CA PRO A 29 -17.79 1.01 -15.21
C PRO A 29 -16.46 1.21 -14.47
N LEU A 30 -16.36 0.73 -13.23
CA LEU A 30 -15.15 0.82 -12.41
C LEU A 30 -14.05 -0.14 -12.90
N GLY A 31 -12.83 0.37 -13.03
CA GLY A 31 -11.60 -0.37 -13.29
C GLY A 31 -10.68 -0.29 -12.08
N ALA A 32 -10.49 -1.42 -11.38
CA ALA A 32 -9.59 -1.50 -10.23
C ALA A 32 -8.13 -1.35 -10.65
N LEU A 33 -7.35 -0.61 -9.85
CA LEU A 33 -5.94 -0.32 -10.10
C LEU A 33 -5.05 -0.87 -8.98
N GLY A 34 -5.29 -0.43 -7.75
CA GLY A 34 -4.49 -0.78 -6.58
C GLY A 34 -5.31 -1.44 -5.48
N ILE A 35 -4.62 -2.16 -4.59
CA ILE A 35 -5.20 -2.76 -3.40
C ILE A 35 -4.24 -2.59 -2.22
N ALA A 36 -4.77 -2.28 -1.04
CA ALA A 36 -4.05 -2.29 0.22
C ALA A 36 -4.87 -3.02 1.29
N TYR A 37 -4.20 -3.74 2.17
CA TYR A 37 -4.83 -4.32 3.35
C TYR A 37 -4.71 -3.36 4.54
N ASP A 38 -5.84 -2.86 5.02
CA ASP A 38 -5.93 -2.11 6.27
C ASP A 38 -5.98 -3.09 7.44
N SER A 39 -4.81 -3.33 8.02
CA SER A 39 -4.61 -4.26 9.13
C SER A 39 -5.22 -3.81 10.44
N THR A 40 -5.65 -2.54 10.57
CA THR A 40 -6.28 -2.04 11.80
C THR A 40 -7.77 -2.33 11.83
N ARG A 41 -8.40 -2.44 10.66
CA ARG A 41 -9.84 -2.67 10.50
C ARG A 41 -10.19 -4.02 9.89
N ASP A 42 -9.18 -4.78 9.45
CA ASP A 42 -9.36 -6.05 8.73
C ASP A 42 -10.21 -5.84 7.47
N GLN A 43 -9.74 -4.98 6.57
CA GLN A 43 -10.42 -4.63 5.32
C GLN A 43 -9.45 -4.47 4.14
N LEU A 44 -9.96 -4.67 2.93
CA LEU A 44 -9.25 -4.40 1.69
C LEU A 44 -9.70 -3.05 1.12
N ASP A 45 -8.79 -2.08 1.05
CA ASP A 45 -9.01 -0.84 0.32
C ASP A 45 -8.59 -1.05 -1.13
N ILE A 46 -9.52 -0.84 -2.06
CA ILE A 46 -9.27 -0.98 -3.49
C ILE A 46 -9.49 0.37 -4.16
N SER A 47 -8.51 0.82 -4.94
CA SER A 47 -8.63 2.03 -5.76
C SER A 47 -9.16 1.71 -7.14
N TYR A 48 -9.95 2.63 -7.68
CA TYR A 48 -10.57 2.52 -8.98
C TYR A 48 -10.43 3.83 -9.76
N CYS A 49 -10.31 3.68 -11.08
CA CYS A 49 -10.66 4.71 -12.07
C CYS A 49 -11.86 4.21 -12.90
N GLN A 50 -12.36 5.01 -13.85
CA GLN A 50 -13.24 4.47 -14.90
C GLN A 50 -12.46 3.43 -15.73
N VAL A 51 -13.05 2.32 -16.18
CA VAL A 51 -12.38 1.38 -17.09
C VAL A 51 -11.74 2.13 -18.27
N GLY A 52 -10.44 1.91 -18.47
CA GLY A 52 -9.62 2.64 -19.46
C GLY A 52 -9.11 4.00 -18.99
N CYS A 53 -9.39 4.38 -17.74
CA CYS A 53 -9.09 5.66 -17.09
C CYS A 53 -9.30 6.87 -18.03
N GLY A 54 -10.50 6.94 -18.66
CA GLY A 54 -10.84 8.01 -19.61
C GLY A 54 -11.37 9.29 -18.95
N ALA A 55 -11.93 9.19 -17.75
CA ALA A 55 -12.44 10.30 -16.97
C ALA A 55 -11.55 10.54 -15.75
N PHE A 56 -10.97 11.74 -15.62
CA PHE A 56 -10.18 12.14 -14.46
C PHE A 56 -10.98 11.97 -13.16
N GLY A 57 -10.37 11.29 -12.20
CA GLY A 57 -10.95 11.00 -10.90
C GLY A 57 -10.63 9.57 -10.47
N GLY A 58 -10.78 9.32 -9.19
CA GLY A 58 -10.56 8.01 -8.61
C GLY A 58 -11.33 7.87 -7.31
N VAL A 59 -11.66 6.62 -6.97
CA VAL A 59 -12.36 6.29 -5.74
C VAL A 59 -11.65 5.14 -5.05
N VAL A 60 -11.57 5.21 -3.73
CA VAL A 60 -11.13 4.09 -2.90
C VAL A 60 -12.33 3.53 -2.18
N ILE A 61 -12.57 2.23 -2.33
CA ILE A 61 -13.69 1.51 -1.70
C ILE A 61 -13.11 0.43 -0.80
N ALA A 62 -13.62 0.36 0.44
CA ALA A 62 -13.29 -0.67 1.39
C ALA A 62 -14.16 -1.91 1.17
N TYR A 63 -13.56 -3.08 1.31
CA TYR A 63 -14.18 -4.38 1.18
C TYR A 63 -13.85 -5.26 2.39
N ASP A 64 -14.83 -6.07 2.79
CA ASP A 64 -14.62 -7.13 3.76
C ASP A 64 -13.74 -8.22 3.13
N PRO A 65 -12.63 -8.65 3.75
CA PRO A 65 -11.64 -9.52 3.11
C PRO A 65 -12.14 -10.97 2.97
N ASP A 66 -13.08 -11.40 3.82
CA ASP A 66 -13.60 -12.77 3.84
C ASP A 66 -14.74 -12.95 2.82
N THR A 67 -15.63 -11.97 2.76
CA THR A 67 -16.85 -12.00 1.93
C THR A 67 -16.72 -11.23 0.63
N LEU A 68 -15.75 -10.31 0.56
CA LEU A 68 -15.53 -9.38 -0.55
C LEU A 68 -16.76 -8.50 -0.82
N ALA A 69 -17.62 -8.32 0.18
CA ALA A 69 -18.70 -7.36 0.12
C ALA A 69 -18.15 -5.93 0.26
N PRO A 70 -18.61 -4.96 -0.53
CA PRO A 70 -18.24 -3.57 -0.33
C PRO A 70 -18.76 -3.10 1.03
N ILE A 71 -17.86 -2.59 1.86
CA ILE A 71 -18.18 -1.94 3.14
C ILE A 71 -18.64 -0.51 2.87
N GLY A 72 -17.92 0.22 2.01
CA GLY A 72 -18.25 1.59 1.65
C GLY A 72 -17.10 2.35 0.99
N GLU A 73 -17.40 3.56 0.51
CA GLU A 73 -16.37 4.48 0.02
C GLU A 73 -15.49 4.96 1.18
N VAL A 74 -14.18 4.90 0.98
CA VAL A 74 -13.19 5.48 1.89
C VAL A 74 -13.01 6.96 1.57
N PHE A 75 -12.67 7.27 0.32
CA PHE A 75 -12.64 8.63 -0.21
C PHE A 75 -12.64 8.63 -1.75
N ARG A 76 -12.82 9.83 -2.31
CA ARG A 76 -12.81 10.09 -3.75
C ARG A 76 -12.02 11.34 -4.09
N SER A 77 -11.37 11.32 -5.25
CA SER A 77 -10.84 12.50 -5.93
C SER A 77 -11.58 12.69 -7.26
N ILE A 78 -11.86 13.95 -7.60
CA ILE A 78 -12.50 14.35 -8.88
C ILE A 78 -11.50 14.84 -9.92
N ASP A 79 -10.24 14.98 -9.54
CA ASP A 79 -9.20 15.65 -10.33
C ASP A 79 -7.90 14.85 -10.43
N SER A 80 -7.83 13.69 -9.78
CA SER A 80 -6.67 12.81 -9.79
C SER A 80 -7.09 11.34 -9.89
N TYR A 81 -6.34 10.58 -10.69
CA TYR A 81 -6.37 9.12 -10.65
C TYR A 81 -5.74 8.62 -9.35
N ILE A 82 -6.31 7.55 -8.80
CA ILE A 82 -5.79 6.84 -7.64
C ILE A 82 -5.37 5.45 -8.13
N GLY A 83 -4.07 5.24 -8.28
CA GLY A 83 -3.44 4.00 -8.70
C GLY A 83 -3.14 3.06 -7.53
N GLY A 84 -1.94 2.48 -7.51
CA GLY A 84 -1.49 1.57 -6.46
C GLY A 84 -1.66 2.17 -5.06
N LEU A 85 -2.06 1.35 -4.09
CA LEU A 85 -2.32 1.76 -2.71
C LEU A 85 -1.38 1.08 -1.71
N GLY A 86 -0.86 1.82 -0.74
CA GLY A 86 -0.12 1.27 0.40
C GLY A 86 -0.68 1.84 1.70
N TYR A 87 -1.18 0.97 2.58
CA TYR A 87 -1.70 1.39 3.89
C TYR A 87 -0.59 1.52 4.93
N ASP A 88 -0.50 2.68 5.57
CA ASP A 88 0.40 2.93 6.70
C ASP A 88 -0.37 2.83 8.03
N PRO A 89 -0.23 1.72 8.77
CA PRO A 89 -0.93 1.52 10.04
C PRO A 89 -0.41 2.42 11.17
N SER A 90 0.78 3.00 11.03
CA SER A 90 1.38 3.83 12.09
C SER A 90 0.71 5.20 12.21
N THR A 91 0.17 5.70 11.09
CA THR A 91 -0.48 7.01 11.01
C THR A 91 -1.95 6.91 10.60
N ASP A 92 -2.44 5.71 10.31
CA ASP A 92 -3.77 5.45 9.75
C ASP A 92 -4.00 6.28 8.47
N THR A 93 -3.16 6.05 7.47
CA THR A 93 -3.15 6.80 6.20
C THR A 93 -2.92 5.88 5.00
N LEU A 94 -3.08 6.43 3.79
CA LEU A 94 -2.84 5.72 2.54
C LEU A 94 -1.81 6.46 1.71
N TRP A 95 -0.81 5.75 1.23
CA TRP A 95 0.02 6.20 0.12
C TRP A 95 -0.59 5.71 -1.19
N ALA A 96 -0.71 6.60 -2.17
CA ALA A 96 -1.24 6.25 -3.47
C ALA A 96 -0.34 6.77 -4.58
N GLY A 97 -0.04 5.90 -5.55
CA GLY A 97 0.39 6.37 -6.86
C GLY A 97 -0.77 7.03 -7.58
N GLY A 98 -0.50 7.99 -8.45
CA GLY A 98 -1.57 8.68 -9.16
C GLY A 98 -1.06 9.61 -10.25
N GLU A 99 -2.02 10.27 -10.88
CA GLU A 99 -1.81 11.29 -11.90
C GLU A 99 -2.87 12.36 -11.71
N ASP A 100 -2.49 13.61 -11.85
CA ASP A 100 -3.41 14.73 -12.06
C ASP A 100 -2.98 15.53 -13.29
N ARG A 101 -3.55 16.72 -13.47
CA ARG A 101 -3.19 17.61 -14.60
C ARG A 101 -1.75 18.11 -14.56
N SER A 102 -1.06 18.00 -13.44
CA SER A 102 0.35 18.36 -13.27
C SER A 102 1.29 17.18 -13.52
N GLY A 103 0.77 15.97 -13.69
CA GLY A 103 1.51 14.77 -14.08
C GLY A 103 1.46 13.67 -13.02
N PHE A 104 2.36 12.70 -13.17
CA PHE A 104 2.44 11.57 -12.25
C PHE A 104 2.97 12.01 -10.87
N LYS A 105 2.38 11.44 -9.83
CA LYS A 105 2.74 11.73 -8.44
C LYS A 105 2.50 10.53 -7.54
N VAL A 106 3.14 10.57 -6.39
CA VAL A 106 2.80 9.75 -5.23
C VAL A 106 2.26 10.69 -4.17
N THR A 107 1.09 10.38 -3.63
CA THR A 107 0.36 11.21 -2.68
C THR A 107 0.13 10.44 -1.39
N HIS A 108 0.35 11.09 -0.26
CA HIS A 108 0.03 10.62 1.07
C HIS A 108 -1.33 11.20 1.46
N TYR A 109 -2.34 10.35 1.49
CA TYR A 109 -3.71 10.71 1.83
C TYR A 109 -4.03 10.37 3.28
N SER A 110 -4.78 11.24 3.94
CA SER A 110 -5.58 10.84 5.10
C SER A 110 -6.63 9.81 4.68
N ARG A 111 -7.22 9.07 5.64
CA ARG A 111 -8.36 8.17 5.37
C ARG A 111 -9.57 8.88 4.76
N THR A 112 -9.68 10.19 4.91
CA THR A 112 -10.79 10.98 4.34
C THR A 112 -10.41 11.62 3.00
N GLY A 113 -9.27 11.26 2.41
CA GLY A 113 -8.83 11.76 1.10
C GLY A 113 -8.16 13.13 1.11
N THR A 114 -7.75 13.64 2.27
CA THR A 114 -6.96 14.88 2.33
C THR A 114 -5.52 14.60 1.92
N ASP A 115 -5.01 15.33 0.93
CA ASP A 115 -3.58 15.31 0.57
C ASP A 115 -2.75 15.93 1.71
N LEU A 116 -1.96 15.10 2.39
CA LEU A 116 -1.08 15.49 3.49
C LEU A 116 0.30 15.90 2.97
N LEU A 117 0.76 15.22 1.92
CA LEU A 117 2.07 15.36 1.30
C LEU A 117 2.05 14.66 -0.07
N HIS A 118 2.75 15.21 -1.06
CA HIS A 118 2.99 14.50 -2.32
C HIS A 118 4.35 14.84 -2.90
N PHE A 119 4.79 14.01 -3.86
CA PHE A 119 5.96 14.27 -4.69
C PHE A 119 5.73 13.78 -6.12
N SER A 120 6.39 14.44 -7.09
CA SER A 120 6.31 14.04 -8.49
C SER A 120 6.97 12.69 -8.72
N ALA A 121 6.35 11.88 -9.59
CA ALA A 121 6.87 10.63 -10.09
C ALA A 121 7.15 10.74 -11.59
N SER A 122 8.01 9.85 -12.12
CA SER A 122 8.28 9.79 -13.56
C SER A 122 7.29 8.91 -14.32
N VAL A 123 6.53 8.07 -13.62
CA VAL A 123 5.57 7.10 -14.16
C VAL A 123 4.38 6.94 -13.22
N PHE A 124 3.28 6.42 -13.75
CA PHE A 124 2.11 6.06 -12.95
C PHE A 124 2.45 4.94 -11.95
N GLY A 125 2.21 5.18 -10.66
CA GLY A 125 2.42 4.18 -9.62
C GLY A 125 1.24 3.22 -9.54
N ASP A 126 1.37 2.03 -10.12
CA ASP A 126 0.32 0.98 -10.15
C ASP A 126 0.43 0.01 -8.96
N GLY A 127 1.63 -0.16 -8.40
CA GLY A 127 1.88 -0.97 -7.21
C GLY A 127 2.49 -0.12 -6.10
N MET A 128 1.82 -0.05 -4.96
CA MET A 128 2.34 0.56 -3.73
C MET A 128 2.23 -0.49 -2.64
N GLU A 129 3.25 -0.63 -1.82
CA GLU A 129 3.25 -1.56 -0.69
C GLU A 129 3.95 -0.86 0.47
N PHE A 130 3.30 -0.86 1.63
CA PHE A 130 3.95 -0.38 2.84
C PHE A 130 4.68 -1.53 3.51
N ILE A 131 6.01 -1.48 3.50
CA ILE A 131 6.84 -2.46 4.18
C ILE A 131 7.26 -1.84 5.52
N PRO A 132 6.82 -2.37 6.67
CA PRO A 132 7.34 -1.90 7.94
C PRO A 132 8.86 -2.07 7.94
N ALA A 133 9.58 -1.04 8.38
CA ALA A 133 11.03 -1.13 8.49
C ALA A 133 11.41 -2.39 9.28
N ALA A 134 12.40 -3.14 8.78
CA ALA A 134 12.90 -4.33 9.47
C ALA A 134 13.33 -3.91 10.89
N VAL A 135 12.55 -4.30 11.89
CA VAL A 135 12.93 -4.14 13.29
C VAL A 135 14.21 -4.95 13.46
N PRO A 136 15.34 -4.36 13.90
CA PRO A 136 16.51 -5.16 14.25
C PRO A 136 16.06 -6.13 15.34
N GLU A 137 16.05 -7.42 15.03
CA GLU A 137 15.56 -8.41 15.98
C GLU A 137 16.36 -8.32 17.29
N PRO A 138 15.77 -8.67 18.45
CA PRO A 138 16.47 -8.63 19.73
C PRO A 138 17.85 -9.33 19.69
N GLY A 139 18.00 -10.35 18.83
CA GLY A 139 19.27 -11.03 18.55
C GLY A 139 20.37 -10.11 18.01
N THR A 140 20.04 -9.10 17.20
CA THR A 140 21.02 -8.13 16.66
C THR A 140 21.58 -7.24 17.77
N PHE A 141 20.74 -6.80 18.71
CA PHE A 141 21.22 -6.07 19.91
C PHE A 141 22.02 -6.98 20.84
N GLY A 142 21.58 -8.23 21.03
CA GLY A 142 22.31 -9.23 21.81
C GLY A 142 23.72 -9.53 21.26
N LEU A 143 23.83 -9.72 19.95
CA LEU A 143 25.11 -9.90 19.24
C LEU A 143 26.00 -8.67 19.37
N MET A 144 25.45 -7.46 19.17
CA MET A 144 26.22 -6.23 19.29
C MET A 144 26.75 -6.03 20.72
N ALA A 145 25.94 -6.33 21.74
CA ALA A 145 26.36 -6.29 23.14
C ALA A 145 27.47 -7.31 23.45
N LEU A 146 27.37 -8.53 22.91
CA LEU A 146 28.40 -9.57 23.03
C LEU A 146 29.72 -9.17 22.35
N PHE A 147 29.66 -8.57 21.16
CA PHE A 147 30.85 -8.05 20.48
C PHE A 147 31.52 -6.94 21.27
N LEU A 148 30.77 -5.98 21.80
CA LEU A 148 31.29 -4.88 22.61
C LEU A 148 31.89 -5.37 23.94
N ALA A 149 31.23 -6.31 24.61
CA ALA A 149 31.75 -6.95 25.82
C ALA A 149 33.04 -7.74 25.54
N GLY A 150 33.09 -8.50 24.45
CA GLY A 150 34.26 -9.24 24.01
C GLY A 150 35.46 -8.34 23.67
N ALA A 151 35.21 -7.20 23.00
CA ALA A 151 36.24 -6.20 22.73
C ALA A 151 36.78 -5.59 24.03
N ALA A 152 35.90 -5.16 24.94
CA ALA A 152 36.29 -4.57 26.22
C ALA A 152 37.14 -5.52 27.10
N LEU A 153 36.81 -6.81 27.10
CA LEU A 153 37.58 -7.85 27.80
C LEU A 153 38.99 -8.03 27.21
N ARG A 154 39.13 -7.97 25.89
CA ARG A 154 40.45 -8.04 25.22
C ARG A 154 41.33 -6.83 25.55
N PHE A 155 40.76 -5.62 25.54
CA PHE A 155 41.49 -4.41 25.93
C PHE A 155 41.93 -4.41 27.40
N ARG A 156 41.11 -4.93 28.32
CA ARG A 156 41.51 -5.09 29.73
C ARG A 156 42.66 -6.08 29.91
N LYS A 157 42.64 -7.22 29.22
CA LYS A 157 43.76 -8.19 29.26
C LYS A 157 45.06 -7.61 28.70
N ALA A 158 45.00 -6.87 27.60
CA ALA A 158 46.19 -6.24 27.00
C ALA A 158 46.84 -5.21 27.95
N LYS A 159 46.03 -4.49 28.73
CA LYS A 159 46.51 -3.48 29.70
C LYS A 159 47.11 -4.07 30.98
N LEU A 160 46.74 -5.31 31.35
CA LEU A 160 47.27 -6.02 32.52
C LEU A 160 48.58 -6.75 32.25
N ASN A 161 48.92 -6.99 30.99
CA ASN A 161 50.12 -7.70 30.55
C ASN A 161 51.22 -6.78 30.00
N SER A 162 51.07 -5.46 30.16
CA SER A 162 52.06 -4.41 29.86
C SER A 162 52.55 -3.79 31.15
#